data_AF-A0A948CS07-F1
#
_entry.id   AF-A0A948CS07-F1
#
_cell.length_a   1.000
_cell.length_b   1.000
_cell.length_c   1.000
_cell.angle_alpha   90.00
_cell.angle_beta   90.00
_cell.angle_gamma   90.00
#
_symmetry.space_group_name_H-M   'P 1'
#
loop_
_entity.id
_entity.type
_entity.pdbx_description
1 polymer ?
#
loop_
_entity_poly.entity_id
_entity_poly.type
_entity_poly.pdbx_seq_one_letter_code
_entity_poly.pdbx_strand_id
1 'polypeptide(L)'
;MILCRIVMSFGLLNGLLLLLAVFVPLPINGHEYGWEQASSLLFLHGLVSAAMVYAVLEKQRGSDLGHKAFPASIMSYVLWLCMVLRWAAQ
;
A
#
# COMPACT_ATOMS: atom_id res chain seq x y z
N MET A 1 -17.15 7.79 8.99
CA MET A 1 -15.95 8.60 9.31
C MET A 1 -14.80 7.80 9.92
N ILE A 2 -15.04 6.94 10.93
CA ILE A 2 -13.99 6.14 11.59
C ILE A 2 -13.21 5.27 10.59
N LEU A 3 -13.92 4.54 9.72
CA LEU A 3 -13.28 3.68 8.70
C LEU A 3 -12.33 4.46 7.78
N CYS A 4 -12.72 5.67 7.33
CA CYS A 4 -11.86 6.51 6.49
C CYS A 4 -10.57 6.89 7.22
N ARG A 5 -10.64 7.22 8.52
CA ARG A 5 -9.45 7.54 9.33
C ARG A 5 -8.52 6.33 9.45
N ILE A 6 -9.07 5.14 9.67
CA ILE A 6 -8.28 3.89 9.75
C ILE A 6 -7.55 3.64 8.43
N VAL A 7 -8.27 3.68 7.31
CA VAL A 7 -7.68 3.44 5.97
C VAL A 7 -6.64 4.50 5.62
N MET A 8 -6.86 5.76 6.01
CA MET A 8 -5.88 6.84 5.85
C MET A 8 -4.59 6.58 6.63
N SER A 9 -4.70 6.32 7.94
CA SER A 9 -3.55 6.03 8.78
C SER A 9 -2.78 4.81 8.27
N PHE A 10 -3.50 3.80 7.80
CA PHE A 10 -2.92 2.60 7.25
C PHE A 10 -2.19 2.84 5.92
N GLY A 11 -2.75 3.65 5.02
CA GLY A 11 -2.07 4.06 3.78
C GLY A 11 -0.80 4.88 4.05
N LEU A 12 -0.84 5.79 5.02
CA LEU A 12 0.34 6.56 5.45
C LEU A 12 1.41 5.67 6.09
N LEU A 13 1.01 4.72 6.94
CA LEU A 13 1.92 3.76 7.55
C LEU A 13 2.62 2.90 6.49
N ASN A 14 1.89 2.43 5.47
CA ASN A 14 2.48 1.70 4.35
C ASN A 14 3.47 2.57 3.57
N GLY A 15 3.13 3.83 3.30
CA GLY A 15 4.06 4.79 2.69
C GLY A 15 5.35 4.99 3.50
N LEU A 16 5.25 5.02 4.84
CA LEU A 16 6.42 5.09 5.71
C LEU A 16 7.26 3.81 5.66
N LEU A 17 6.62 2.64 5.69
CA LEU A 17 7.30 1.34 5.56
C LEU A 17 8.01 1.21 4.21
N LEU A 18 7.39 1.71 3.13
CA LEU A 18 8.02 1.78 1.82
C LEU A 18 9.29 2.65 1.85
N LEU A 19 9.21 3.86 2.43
CA LEU A 19 10.37 4.74 2.55
C LEU A 19 11.50 4.05 3.32
N LEU A 20 11.18 3.38 4.44
CA LEU A 20 12.16 2.60 5.18
C LEU A 20 12.78 1.49 4.32
N ALA A 21 11.97 0.70 3.62
CA ALA A 21 12.42 -0.40 2.77
C ALA A 21 13.31 0.05 1.59
N VAL A 22 13.15 1.29 1.11
CA VAL A 22 14.01 1.87 0.05
C VAL A 22 15.41 2.15 0.57
N PHE A 23 15.56 2.62 1.81
CA PHE A 23 16.87 2.95 2.39
C PHE A 23 17.51 1.79 3.15
N VAL A 24 16.68 0.97 3.78
CA VAL A 24 17.05 -0.16 4.63
C VAL A 24 16.20 -1.35 4.21
N PRO A 25 16.72 -2.23 3.33
CA PRO A 25 16.00 -3.42 2.89
C PRO A 25 15.50 -4.24 4.09
N LEU A 26 14.22 -4.61 4.08
CA LEU A 26 13.60 -5.31 5.20
C LEU A 26 13.76 -6.82 5.03
N PRO A 27 14.36 -7.56 5.98
CA PRO A 27 14.46 -9.01 5.88
C PRO A 27 13.09 -9.65 6.09
N ILE A 28 12.60 -10.37 5.08
CA ILE A 28 11.32 -11.09 5.10
C ILE A 28 11.55 -12.51 4.61
N ASN A 29 11.39 -13.48 5.51
CA ASN A 29 11.50 -14.92 5.22
C ASN A 29 12.76 -15.33 4.43
N GLY A 30 13.91 -14.72 4.75
CA GLY A 30 15.18 -15.01 4.07
C GLY A 30 15.43 -14.20 2.78
N HIS A 31 14.47 -13.37 2.36
CA HIS A 31 14.63 -12.42 1.26
C HIS A 31 14.78 -10.99 1.77
N GLU A 32 15.41 -10.14 0.97
CA GLU A 32 15.51 -8.71 1.27
C GLU A 32 14.44 -7.95 0.51
N TYR A 33 13.43 -7.46 1.24
CA TYR A 33 12.42 -6.58 0.66
C TYR A 33 13.04 -5.19 0.48
N GLY A 34 13.68 -5.03 -0.68
CA GLY A 34 14.46 -3.87 -1.09
C GLY A 34 14.56 -3.78 -2.62
N TRP A 35 15.20 -2.73 -3.12
CA TRP A 35 15.24 -2.43 -4.55
C TRP A 35 15.83 -3.57 -5.39
N GLU A 36 16.88 -4.22 -4.89
CA GLU A 36 17.61 -5.27 -5.60
C GLU A 36 16.77 -6.53 -5.88
N GLN A 37 15.92 -6.96 -4.93
CA GLN A 37 15.18 -8.22 -5.05
C GLN A 37 13.67 -8.03 -5.31
N ALA A 38 13.13 -6.85 -5.02
CA ALA A 38 11.68 -6.60 -4.98
C ALA A 38 11.26 -5.25 -5.60
N SER A 39 12.01 -4.72 -6.57
CA SER A 39 11.75 -3.42 -7.21
C SER A 39 10.30 -3.24 -7.71
N SER A 40 9.73 -4.25 -8.39
CA SER A 40 8.34 -4.20 -8.87
C SER A 40 7.32 -4.15 -7.73
N LEU A 41 7.57 -4.88 -6.63
CA LEU A 41 6.72 -4.87 -5.45
C LEU A 41 6.83 -3.56 -4.68
N LEU A 42 8.00 -2.94 -4.61
CA LEU A 42 8.20 -1.62 -4.02
C LEU A 42 7.48 -0.53 -4.81
N PHE A 43 7.56 -0.59 -6.15
CA PHE A 43 6.83 0.32 -7.02
C PHE A 43 5.32 0.21 -6.80
N LEU A 44 4.78 -1.01 -6.80
CA LEU A 44 3.36 -1.25 -6.51
C LEU A 44 2.97 -0.85 -5.09
N HIS A 45 3.82 -1.07 -4.10
CA HIS A 45 3.60 -0.62 -2.72
C HIS A 45 3.40 0.90 -2.65
N GLY A 46 4.20 1.66 -3.39
CA GLY A 46 4.06 3.11 -3.49
C GLY A 46 2.72 3.52 -4.12
N LEU A 47 2.37 2.91 -5.25
CA LEU A 47 1.10 3.19 -5.92
C LEU A 47 -0.12 2.86 -5.06
N VAL A 48 -0.10 1.71 -4.36
CA VAL A 48 -1.18 1.30 -3.47
C VAL A 48 -1.29 2.25 -2.27
N SER A 49 -0.17 2.60 -1.64
CA SER A 49 -0.16 3.54 -0.51
C SER A 49 -0.74 4.90 -0.92
N ALA A 50 -0.32 5.43 -2.06
CA ALA A 50 -0.84 6.67 -2.61
C ALA A 50 -2.33 6.57 -2.96
N ALA A 51 -2.76 5.46 -3.58
CA ALA A 51 -4.15 5.22 -3.95
C ALA A 51 -5.07 5.17 -2.73
N MET A 52 -4.64 4.53 -1.64
CA MET A 52 -5.41 4.48 -0.38
C MET A 52 -5.60 5.88 0.21
N VAL A 53 -4.52 6.66 0.31
CA VAL A 53 -4.56 8.03 0.84
C VAL A 53 -5.46 8.91 -0.03
N TYR A 54 -5.26 8.87 -1.35
CA TYR A 54 -6.02 9.68 -2.30
C TYR A 54 -7.51 9.32 -2.30
N ALA A 55 -7.85 8.03 -2.34
CA ALA A 55 -9.24 7.57 -2.34
C ALA A 55 -9.97 7.94 -1.04
N VAL A 56 -9.27 7.95 0.11
CA VAL A 56 -9.84 8.45 1.36
C VAL A 56 -10.16 9.93 1.27
N LEU A 57 -9.22 10.76 0.79
CA LEU A 57 -9.41 12.20 0.67
C LEU A 57 -10.60 12.53 -0.24
N GLU A 58 -10.70 11.87 -1.38
CA GLU A 58 -11.82 12.02 -2.31
C GLU A 58 -13.16 11.56 -1.69
N LYS A 59 -13.15 10.44 -0.96
CA LYS A 59 -14.36 9.99 -0.25
C LYS A 59 -14.79 10.97 0.85
N GLN A 60 -13.85 11.60 1.55
CA GLN A 60 -14.16 12.62 2.55
C GLN A 60 -14.71 13.91 1.94
N ARG A 61 -14.31 14.24 0.71
CA ARG A 61 -14.88 15.34 -0.09
C ARG A 61 -16.28 15.02 -0.63
N GLY A 62 -16.73 13.78 -0.53
CA GLY A 62 -18.03 13.33 -1.04
C GLY A 62 -18.08 13.23 -2.57
N SER A 63 -16.94 13.03 -3.24
CA SER A 63 -16.92 12.89 -4.70
C SER A 63 -17.42 11.52 -5.15
N ASP A 64 -18.10 11.44 -6.30
CA ASP A 64 -18.54 10.18 -6.90
C ASP A 64 -17.34 9.24 -7.16
N LEU A 65 -16.21 9.82 -7.59
CA LEU A 65 -14.95 9.11 -7.71
C LEU A 65 -14.52 8.49 -6.37
N GLY A 66 -14.55 9.26 -5.27
CA GLY A 66 -14.18 8.77 -3.94
C GLY A 66 -15.04 7.60 -3.47
N HIS A 67 -16.34 7.60 -3.75
CA HIS A 67 -17.24 6.49 -3.40
C HIS A 67 -16.90 5.18 -4.12
N LYS A 68 -16.39 5.27 -5.36
CA LYS A 68 -15.98 4.11 -6.19
C LYS A 68 -14.52 3.71 -5.92
N ALA A 69 -13.62 4.68 -5.79
CA ALA A 69 -12.19 4.47 -5.61
C ALA A 69 -11.84 3.94 -4.22
N PHE A 70 -12.61 4.30 -3.19
CA PHE A 70 -12.33 3.84 -1.82
C PHE A 70 -12.35 2.31 -1.68
N PRO A 71 -13.44 1.57 -2.02
CA PRO A 71 -13.40 0.12 -1.96
C PRO A 71 -12.35 -0.48 -2.89
N ALA A 72 -12.11 0.13 -4.06
CA ALA A 72 -11.07 -0.32 -4.99
C ALA A 72 -9.65 -0.21 -4.40
N SER A 73 -9.36 0.84 -3.64
CA SER A 73 -8.06 1.02 -2.98
C SER A 73 -7.79 0.00 -1.86
N ILE A 74 -8.85 -0.52 -1.23
CA ILE A 74 -8.72 -1.59 -0.24
C ILE A 74 -8.41 -2.91 -0.96
N MET A 75 -9.09 -3.18 -2.08
CA MET A 75 -8.83 -4.37 -2.88
C MET A 75 -7.44 -4.35 -3.52
N SER A 76 -6.96 -3.19 -3.98
CA SER A 76 -5.59 -3.08 -4.49
C SER A 76 -4.55 -3.37 -3.41
N TYR A 77 -4.80 -2.96 -2.16
CA TYR A 77 -3.95 -3.34 -1.03
C TYR A 77 -3.95 -4.86 -0.77
N VAL A 78 -5.13 -5.49 -0.77
CA VAL A 78 -5.23 -6.94 -0.60
C VAL A 78 -4.46 -7.67 -1.71
N LEU A 79 -4.59 -7.23 -2.97
CA LEU A 79 -3.86 -7.81 -4.10
C LEU A 79 -2.35 -7.64 -3.94
N TRP A 80 -1.88 -6.45 -3.58
CA TRP A 80 -0.47 -6.21 -3.30
C TRP A 80 0.05 -7.09 -2.16
N LEU A 81 -0.72 -7.24 -1.08
CA LEU A 81 -0.34 -8.11 0.04
C LEU A 81 -0.21 -9.58 -0.42
N CYS A 82 -1.12 -10.07 -1.26
CA CYS A 82 -1.01 -11.41 -1.85
C CYS A 82 0.27 -11.56 -2.68
N MET A 83 0.66 -10.54 -3.46
CA MET A 83 1.90 -10.56 -4.23
C MET A 83 3.13 -10.61 -3.33
N VAL A 84 3.16 -9.81 -2.25
CA VAL A 84 4.25 -9.81 -1.26
C VAL A 84 4.37 -11.16 -0.57
N LEU A 85 3.25 -11.74 -0.13
CA LEU A 85 3.23 -13.06 0.50
C LEU A 85 3.70 -14.16 -0.46
N ARG A 86 3.31 -14.08 -1.74
CA ARG A 86 3.77 -15.03 -2.75
C ARG A 86 5.27 -14.91 -2.99
N TRP A 87 5.80 -13.69 -3.11
CA TRP A 87 7.22 -13.42 -3.27
C TRP A 87 8.04 -13.89 -2.07
N ALA A 88 7.58 -13.62 -0.85
CA ALA A 88 8.26 -14.05 0.38
C ALA A 88 8.27 -15.58 0.56
N ALA A 89 7.44 -16.32 -0.18
CA ALA A 89 7.37 -17.78 -0.14
C ALA A 89 8.09 -18.47 -1.33
N GLN A 90 8.81 -17.71 -2.16
CA GLN A 90 9.63 -18.26 -3.24
C GLN A 90 10.94 -18.82 -2.72
#